data_AF-A0A5A7THV2-F1
#
_entry.id   AF-A0A5A7THV2-F1
#
_cell.length_a   1.000
_cell.length_b   1.000
_cell.length_c   1.000
_cell.angle_alpha   90.00
_cell.angle_beta   90.00
_cell.angle_gamma   90.00
#
_symmetry.space_group_name_H-M   'P 1'
#
loop_
_entity.id
_entity.type
_entity.pdbx_description
1 polymer ?
#
loop_
_entity_poly.entity_id
_entity_poly.type
_entity_poly.pdbx_seq_one_letter_code
_entity_poly.pdbx_strand_id
1 'polypeptide(L)'
;MLNRLADNKYYCFLDGYSGYNQITIASKDQHKTTFNCPYETFVFCRMPFGLCNASEIFQSLEEVLKRYEETSLVLNWEKCNFMVTEGTVLKHKISNTSLAIDPTKIDMVSKFPSPLDIEPL
;
A
#
# COMPACT_ATOMS: atom_id res chain seq x y z
N MET A 1 -11.71 1.34 9.96
CA MET A 1 -11.77 1.73 8.53
C MET A 1 -12.77 0.87 7.75
N LEU A 2 -12.61 -0.46 7.70
CA LEU A 2 -13.45 -1.36 6.90
C LEU A 2 -14.96 -1.30 7.22
N ASN A 3 -15.35 -1.11 8.49
CA ASN A 3 -16.75 -1.00 8.87
C ASN A 3 -17.49 0.18 8.23
N ARG A 4 -16.77 1.22 7.77
CA ARG A 4 -17.36 2.37 7.05
C ARG A 4 -17.63 2.07 5.58
N LEU A 5 -17.09 0.97 5.06
CA LEU A 5 -17.26 0.54 3.67
C LEU A 5 -18.50 -0.34 3.51
N ALA A 6 -19.04 -0.93 4.58
CA ALA A 6 -20.27 -1.71 4.52
C ALA A 6 -21.46 -0.84 4.05
N ASP A 7 -22.42 -1.46 3.34
CA ASP A 7 -23.68 -0.84 2.87
C ASP A 7 -23.55 0.21 1.75
N ASN A 8 -22.42 0.23 1.02
CA ASN A 8 -22.31 1.03 -0.21
C ASN A 8 -22.67 0.20 -1.44
N LYS A 9 -23.39 0.80 -2.39
CA LYS A 9 -23.78 0.12 -3.66
C LYS A 9 -22.62 -0.07 -4.62
N TYR A 10 -21.67 0.88 -4.63
CA TYR A 10 -20.56 0.91 -5.57
C TYR A 10 -19.27 1.26 -4.85
N TYR A 11 -18.19 0.63 -5.29
CA TYR A 11 -16.85 0.83 -4.79
C TYR A 11 -15.91 1.20 -5.94
N CYS A 12 -14.96 2.08 -5.64
CA CYS A 12 -13.85 2.42 -6.54
C CYS A 12 -12.54 2.06 -5.85
N PHE A 13 -11.79 1.15 -6.47
CA PHE A 13 -10.48 0.72 -6.03
C PHE A 13 -9.45 1.43 -6.89
N LEU A 14 -8.63 2.27 -6.27
CA LEU A 14 -7.58 3.02 -6.95
C LEU A 14 -6.23 2.45 -6.51
N ASP A 15 -5.36 2.18 -7.49
CA ASP A 15 -3.99 1.74 -7.28
C ASP A 15 -3.03 2.78 -7.86
N GLY A 16 -2.05 3.24 -7.07
CA GLY A 16 -1.02 4.15 -7.53
C GLY A 16 0.12 3.40 -8.21
N TYR A 17 0.46 3.75 -9.45
CA TYR A 17 1.55 3.12 -10.19
C TYR A 17 2.90 3.34 -9.49
N SER A 18 3.44 2.31 -8.84
CA SER A 18 4.64 2.48 -7.99
C SER A 18 4.48 3.62 -6.96
N GLY A 19 3.35 3.63 -6.23
CA GLY A 19 2.94 4.76 -5.38
C GLY A 19 4.03 5.37 -4.48
N TYR A 20 4.89 4.57 -3.85
CA TYR A 20 6.01 5.09 -3.04
C TYR A 20 7.01 5.89 -3.88
N ASN A 21 7.36 5.43 -5.08
CA ASN A 21 8.30 6.12 -5.96
C ASN A 21 7.75 7.46 -6.50
N GLN A 22 6.46 7.73 -6.31
CA GLN A 22 5.87 9.03 -6.61
C GLN A 22 6.02 10.03 -5.44
N ILE A 23 6.48 9.58 -4.27
CA ILE A 23 6.70 10.43 -3.08
C ILE A 23 8.07 11.07 -3.13
N THR A 24 8.14 12.40 -3.18
CA THR A 24 9.41 13.13 -3.07
C THR A 24 9.92 13.10 -1.65
N ILE A 25 11.19 12.73 -1.48
CA ILE A 25 11.87 12.85 -0.19
C ILE A 25 12.28 14.31 -0.02
N ALA A 26 11.99 14.88 1.16
CA ALA A 26 12.44 16.23 1.50
C ALA A 26 13.95 16.36 1.27
N SER A 27 14.39 17.44 0.61
CA SER A 27 15.80 17.62 0.22
C SER A 27 16.78 17.42 1.38
N LYS A 28 16.40 17.86 2.59
CA LYS A 28 17.18 17.66 3.83
C LYS A 28 17.41 16.20 4.22
N ASP A 29 16.52 15.29 3.83
CA ASP A 29 16.52 13.88 4.23
C ASP A 29 17.00 12.94 3.11
N GLN A 30 17.22 13.44 1.89
CA GLN A 30 17.66 12.64 0.75
C GLN A 30 18.98 11.91 1.05
N HIS A 31 19.96 12.59 1.67
CA HIS A 31 21.26 12.00 2.03
C HIS A 31 21.15 10.76 2.94
N LYS A 32 20.05 10.56 3.67
CA LYS A 32 19.81 9.37 4.51
C LYS A 32 19.48 8.13 3.68
N THR A 33 19.09 8.32 2.42
CA THR A 33 18.76 7.27 1.45
C THR A 33 19.91 7.01 0.49
N THR A 34 21.13 7.37 0.89
CA THR A 34 22.34 7.15 0.09
C THR A 34 22.67 5.67 0.01
N PHE A 35 22.98 5.17 -1.18
CA PHE A 35 23.47 3.81 -1.40
C PHE A 35 24.73 3.82 -2.25
N ASN A 36 25.63 2.88 -1.96
CA ASN A 36 26.91 2.75 -2.65
C ASN A 36 26.79 1.71 -3.76
N CYS A 37 27.10 2.12 -4.99
CA CYS A 37 27.37 1.22 -6.10
C CYS A 37 28.89 1.07 -6.29
N PRO A 38 29.37 0.03 -6.99
CA PRO A 38 30.81 -0.22 -7.18
C PRO A 38 31.60 0.94 -7.78
N TYR A 39 30.92 1.83 -8.53
CA TYR A 39 31.55 2.94 -9.24
C TYR A 39 31.23 4.31 -8.63
N GLU A 40 30.04 4.48 -8.05
CA GLU A 40 29.56 5.76 -7.55
C GLU A 40 28.54 5.58 -6.41
N THR A 41 28.33 6.66 -5.66
CA THR A 41 27.33 6.74 -4.60
C THR A 41 26.12 7.51 -5.10
N PHE A 42 24.93 6.94 -4.95
CA PHE A 42 23.68 7.53 -5.42
C PHE A 42 22.75 7.84 -4.26
N VAL A 43 21.87 8.82 -4.48
CA VAL A 43 20.89 9.27 -3.49
C VAL A 43 19.49 9.20 -4.10
N PHE A 44 18.52 8.68 -3.35
CA PHE A 44 17.15 8.67 -3.82
C PHE A 44 16.49 10.06 -3.65
N CYS A 45 15.92 10.57 -4.74
CA CYS A 45 15.07 11.77 -4.69
C CYS A 45 13.60 11.45 -4.36
N ARG A 46 13.20 10.21 -4.59
CA ARG A 46 11.85 9.68 -4.35
C ARG A 46 11.93 8.51 -3.38
N MET A 47 10.87 8.26 -2.63
CA MET A 47 10.84 7.25 -1.57
C MET A 47 11.12 5.85 -2.11
N PRO A 48 12.27 5.22 -1.78
CA PRO A 48 12.55 3.85 -2.16
C PRO A 48 11.75 2.87 -1.30
N PHE A 49 11.66 1.62 -1.78
CA PHE A 49 11.13 0.52 -0.98
C PHE A 49 12.03 0.23 0.24
N GLY A 50 11.42 -0.22 1.33
CA GLY A 50 12.13 -0.63 2.55
C GLY A 50 12.28 0.45 3.61
N LEU A 51 11.80 1.68 3.36
CA LEU A 51 11.74 2.70 4.42
C LEU A 51 10.61 2.37 5.42
N CYS A 52 10.95 2.33 6.70
CA CYS A 52 10.01 1.96 7.78
C CYS A 52 8.74 2.81 7.80
N ASN A 53 8.86 4.10 7.50
CA ASN A 53 7.76 5.06 7.57
C ASN A 53 7.07 5.29 6.22
N ALA A 54 7.45 4.55 5.17
CA ALA A 54 6.91 4.76 3.83
C ALA A 54 5.39 4.57 3.78
N SER A 55 4.88 3.56 4.48
CA SER A 55 3.45 3.25 4.54
C SER A 55 2.64 4.35 5.23
N GLU A 56 3.15 4.87 6.35
CA GLU A 56 2.50 5.93 7.12
C GLU A 56 2.46 7.24 6.33
N ILE A 57 3.58 7.60 5.69
CA ILE A 57 3.66 8.80 4.85
C ILE A 57 2.72 8.68 3.63
N PHE A 58 2.63 7.49 3.02
CA PHE A 58 1.71 7.26 1.90
C PHE A 58 0.24 7.26 2.31
N GLN A 59 -0.08 6.85 3.55
CA GLN A 59 -1.44 6.89 4.09
C GLN A 59 -1.85 8.27 4.60
N SER A 60 -0.90 9.20 4.79
CA SER A 60 -1.19 10.56 5.20
C SER A 60 -2.00 11.29 4.13
N LEU A 61 -3.21 11.69 4.48
CA LEU A 61 -4.15 12.39 3.59
C LEU A 61 -3.55 13.69 3.04
N GLU A 62 -2.78 14.40 3.85
CA GLU A 62 -2.11 15.65 3.47
C GLU A 62 -1.13 15.43 2.31
N GLU A 63 -0.36 14.36 2.38
CA GLU A 63 0.68 14.05 1.41
C GLU A 63 0.10 13.47 0.10
N VAL A 64 -1.06 12.79 0.19
CA VAL A 64 -1.83 12.33 -0.98
C VAL A 64 -2.49 13.52 -1.69
N LEU A 65 -3.12 14.43 -0.95
CA LEU A 65 -3.79 15.60 -1.50
C LEU A 65 -2.79 16.56 -2.17
N LYS A 66 -1.66 16.84 -1.50
CA LYS A 66 -0.58 17.65 -2.06
C LYS A 66 -0.09 17.12 -3.42
N ARG A 67 -0.02 15.80 -3.61
CA ARG A 67 0.36 15.20 -4.89
C ARG A 67 -0.68 15.33 -5.99
N TYR A 68 -1.96 15.31 -5.65
CA TYR A 68 -3.02 15.52 -6.62
C TYR A 68 -2.86 16.90 -7.27
N GLU A 69 -2.44 17.90 -6.48
CA GLU A 69 -2.19 19.27 -6.94
C GLU A 69 -0.82 19.45 -7.61
N GLU A 70 0.26 18.94 -7.02
CA GLU A 70 1.63 19.26 -7.46
C GLU A 70 2.17 18.35 -8.59
N THR A 71 1.84 17.06 -8.55
CA THR A 71 2.53 16.06 -9.37
C THR A 71 1.60 15.17 -10.18
N SER A 72 0.28 15.30 -10.01
CA SER A 72 -0.74 14.40 -10.58
C SER A 72 -0.41 12.92 -10.29
N LEU A 73 -0.98 12.38 -9.20
CA LEU A 73 -0.81 10.97 -8.83
C LEU A 73 -1.12 10.07 -10.03
N VAL A 74 -0.12 9.30 -10.48
CA VAL A 74 -0.29 8.38 -11.61
C VAL A 74 -0.96 7.11 -11.10
N LEU A 75 -2.17 6.86 -11.58
CA LEU A 75 -2.92 5.65 -11.27
C LEU A 75 -2.56 4.53 -12.24
N ASN A 76 -2.55 3.30 -11.72
CA ASN A 76 -2.38 2.11 -12.51
C ASN A 76 -3.73 1.66 -13.08
N TRP A 77 -4.00 2.00 -14.34
CA TRP A 77 -5.28 1.73 -14.99
C TRP A 77 -5.64 0.23 -15.02
N GLU A 78 -4.66 -0.67 -15.09
CA GLU A 78 -4.90 -2.13 -15.11
C GLU A 78 -5.34 -2.70 -13.76
N LYS A 79 -4.97 -2.01 -12.67
CA LYS A 79 -5.28 -2.43 -11.29
C LYS A 79 -6.40 -1.61 -10.65
N CYS A 80 -6.80 -0.51 -11.29
CA CYS A 80 -7.92 0.30 -10.84
C CYS A 80 -9.25 -0.36 -11.26
N ASN A 81 -10.20 -0.41 -10.35
CA ASN A 81 -11.55 -0.90 -10.60
C ASN A 81 -12.53 0.20 -10.23
N PHE A 82 -13.38 0.62 -11.17
CA PHE A 82 -14.32 1.72 -10.98
C PHE A 82 -15.75 1.19 -10.94
N MET A 83 -16.55 1.71 -10.01
CA MET A 83 -17.99 1.39 -9.88
C MET A 83 -18.30 -0.10 -9.80
N VAL A 84 -17.50 -0.88 -9.07
CA VAL A 84 -17.76 -2.31 -8.87
C VAL A 84 -18.65 -2.53 -7.64
N THR A 85 -19.47 -3.59 -7.66
CA THR A 85 -20.41 -3.94 -6.57
C THR A 85 -19.75 -4.79 -5.48
N GLU A 86 -18.62 -5.42 -5.81
CA GLU A 86 -17.79 -6.19 -4.88
C GLU A 86 -16.30 -5.99 -5.21
N GLY A 87 -15.45 -6.25 -4.23
CA GLY A 87 -14.00 -6.27 -4.45
C GLY A 87 -13.22 -6.52 -3.17
N THR A 88 -11.89 -6.59 -3.28
CA THR A 88 -11.03 -6.99 -2.16
C THR A 88 -10.19 -5.82 -1.68
N VAL A 89 -10.38 -5.38 -0.42
CA VAL A 89 -9.56 -4.35 0.24
C VAL A 89 -8.87 -4.98 1.43
N LEU A 90 -7.54 -4.77 1.57
CA LEU A 90 -6.78 -5.28 2.72
C LEU A 90 -7.05 -6.76 3.01
N LYS A 91 -7.24 -7.57 1.94
CA LYS A 91 -7.51 -9.01 2.02
C LYS A 91 -8.87 -9.38 2.63
N HIS A 92 -9.81 -8.45 2.66
CA HIS A 92 -11.21 -8.68 3.00
C HIS A 92 -12.05 -8.52 1.72
N LYS A 93 -12.94 -9.47 1.47
CA LYS A 93 -13.94 -9.35 0.42
C LYS A 93 -15.04 -8.42 0.92
N ILE A 94 -15.22 -7.31 0.22
CA ILE A 94 -16.28 -6.34 0.47
C ILE A 94 -17.37 -6.59 -0.55
N SER A 95 -18.59 -6.75 -0.05
CA SER A 95 -19.82 -6.75 -0.83
C SER A 95 -20.81 -5.79 -0.19
N ASN A 96 -21.83 -5.39 -0.95
CA ASN A 96 -22.95 -4.58 -0.47
C ASN A 96 -23.63 -5.14 0.81
N THR A 97 -23.55 -6.45 1.07
CA THR A 97 -24.31 -7.11 2.15
C THR A 97 -23.41 -7.74 3.22
N SER A 98 -22.11 -7.92 2.96
CA SER A 98 -21.21 -8.59 3.91
C SER A 98 -19.75 -8.18 3.74
N LEU A 99 -19.05 -8.05 4.87
CA LEU A 99 -17.60 -7.96 4.97
C LEU A 99 -17.10 -9.35 5.37
N ALA A 100 -16.57 -10.11 4.41
CA ALA A 100 -16.05 -11.45 4.66
C ALA A 100 -14.51 -11.44 4.57
N ILE A 101 -13.85 -12.22 5.42
CA ILE A 101 -12.42 -12.51 5.24
C ILE A 101 -12.29 -13.42 4.02
N ASP A 102 -11.26 -13.17 3.20
CA ASP A 102 -10.98 -13.97 2.02
C ASP A 102 -10.80 -15.46 2.40
N PRO A 103 -11.65 -16.38 1.90
CA PRO A 103 -11.62 -17.80 2.26
C PRO A 103 -10.27 -18.45 1.93
N THR A 104 -9.59 -17.98 0.88
CA THR A 104 -8.28 -18.52 0.46
C THR A 104 -7.20 -18.35 1.54
N LYS A 105 -7.34 -17.34 2.41
CA LYS A 105 -6.40 -17.11 3.52
C LYS A 105 -6.71 -17.92 4.76
N ILE A 106 -8.00 -18.14 5.03
CA ILE A 106 -8.45 -19.01 6.12
C ILE A 106 -7.87 -20.41 5.90
N ASP A 107 -7.94 -20.90 4.65
CA ASP A 107 -7.36 -22.17 4.25
C ASP A 107 -5.83 -22.21 4.43
N MET A 108 -5.11 -21.13 4.15
CA MET A 108 -3.66 -21.07 4.34
C MET A 108 -3.26 -21.12 5.81
N VAL A 109 -4.00 -20.44 6.69
CA VAL A 109 -3.74 -20.48 8.14
C VAL A 109 -4.11 -21.84 8.72
N SER A 110 -5.19 -22.48 8.23
CA SER A 110 -5.57 -23.82 8.69
C SER A 110 -4.54 -24.91 8.34
N LYS A 111 -3.77 -24.70 7.26
CA LYS A 111 -2.74 -25.62 6.77
C LYS A 111 -1.35 -25.31 7.32
N PHE A 112 -1.23 -24.30 8.18
CA PHE A 112 0.07 -23.91 8.71
C PHE A 112 0.59 -25.01 9.66
N PRO A 113 1.83 -25.49 9.49
CA PRO A 113 2.40 -26.46 10.41
C PRO A 113 2.54 -25.83 11.80
N SER A 114 2.39 -26.64 12.84
CA SER A 114 2.67 -26.18 14.21
C SER A 114 4.10 -25.64 14.27
N PRO A 115 4.33 -24.45 14.86
CA PRO A 115 5.65 -23.86 14.93
C PRO A 115 6.58 -24.81 15.71
N LEU A 116 7.69 -25.20 15.07
CA LEU A 116 8.60 -26.23 15.57
C LEU A 116 9.69 -25.67 16.49
N ASP A 117 9.94 -24.36 16.45
CA ASP A 117 10.96 -23.73 17.29
C ASP A 117 10.47 -22.39 17.84
N ILE A 118 10.66 -22.22 19.14
CA ILE A 118 10.49 -20.95 19.84
C ILE A 118 11.86 -20.28 19.77
N GLU A 119 12.04 -19.26 18.92
CA GLU A 119 13.16 -18.33 19.09
C GLU A 119 13.00 -17.70 20.49
N PRO A 120 13.95 -17.90 21.43
CA PRO A 120 13.84 -17.28 22.73
C PRO A 120 13.95 -15.76 22.58
N LEU A 121 13.00 -15.07 23.23
CA LEU A 121 12.93 -13.60 23.37
C LEU A 121 14.21 -12.99 23.92
#